data_AF-A0AAU9P2V5-F1
#
_entry.id   AF-A0AAU9P2V5-F1
#
_cell.length_a   1.000
_cell.length_b   1.000
_cell.length_c   1.000
_cell.angle_alpha   90.00
_cell.angle_beta   90.00
_cell.angle_gamma   90.00
#
_symmetry.space_group_name_H-M   'P 1'
#
loop_
_entity.id
_entity.type
_entity.pdbx_description
1 polymer ?
#
loop_
_entity_poly.entity_id
_entity_poly.type
_entity_poly.pdbx_seq_one_letter_code
_entity_poly.pdbx_strand_id
1 'polypeptide(L)'
;MKDGTVIGWILLPELRDKLLTSDEVDVLNGYHEMWIKIAPDWREALSLKNAIEDRITKGKYGGKPRPGGPRSTLCISSQVGCKMGCTFCATGSMGFKSNLSTTEIVEQLVHASRLSPIRNVVFMGMGEPLNNYNALVEAIRVMTTFPFQLSPKKITVSTVGIIHAINKLHGDLQNINLAVSLHAPVQDIRCQIMPAARAFPLEKLMNDLAEYQKKSQQKIFIEYIMLDGVNDEEQHAHQLGRLLDTFEVVLKNLLKILNR
;
A
#
# COMPACT_ATOMS: atom_id res chain seq x y z
N MET A 1 -0.65 11.10 -1.47
CA MET A 1 -0.47 11.23 -0.01
C MET A 1 0.76 12.08 0.23
N LYS A 2 0.66 13.41 0.41
CA LYS A 2 1.87 14.27 0.36
C LYS A 2 2.47 14.66 1.73
N ASP A 3 1.73 14.61 2.85
CA ASP A 3 2.23 15.17 4.14
C ASP A 3 1.94 14.30 5.37
N GLY A 4 2.20 13.00 5.29
CA GLY A 4 2.17 12.08 6.45
C GLY A 4 3.51 11.37 6.61
N THR A 5 3.93 11.12 7.85
CA THR A 5 5.06 10.21 8.09
C THR A 5 4.59 8.80 7.75
N VAL A 6 4.94 8.35 6.54
CA VAL A 6 4.88 6.93 6.20
C VAL A 6 6.12 6.33 6.84
N ILE A 7 5.94 5.51 7.87
CA ILE A 7 7.03 4.69 8.37
C ILE A 7 7.28 3.66 7.27
N GLY A 8 8.50 3.71 6.71
CA GLY A 8 8.94 2.84 5.62
C GLY A 8 8.78 1.36 5.95
N TRP A 9 8.94 0.52 4.93
CA TRP A 9 8.76 -0.92 5.03
C TRP A 9 9.57 -1.51 6.18
N ILE A 10 8.89 -2.10 7.18
CA ILE A 10 9.55 -2.83 8.27
C ILE A 10 9.41 -4.31 7.96
N LEU A 11 10.40 -4.88 7.26
CA LEU A 11 10.67 -6.31 7.38
C LEU A 11 11.65 -6.45 8.54
N LEU A 12 11.26 -7.13 9.61
CA LEU A 12 12.11 -7.28 10.80
C LEU A 12 13.45 -7.88 10.40
N PRO A 13 14.58 -7.43 10.95
CA PRO A 13 15.90 -8.00 10.64
C PRO A 13 15.91 -9.53 10.76
N GLU A 14 15.27 -10.11 11.79
CA GLU A 14 15.23 -11.57 11.95
C GLU A 14 14.37 -12.28 10.88
N LEU A 15 13.32 -11.63 10.37
CA LEU A 15 12.53 -12.15 9.25
C LEU A 15 13.24 -11.95 7.91
N ARG A 16 13.92 -10.81 7.75
CA ARG A 16 14.71 -10.43 6.59
C ARG A 16 15.82 -11.44 6.35
N ASP A 17 16.61 -11.73 7.37
CA ASP A 17 17.78 -12.62 7.26
C ASP A 17 17.38 -14.10 7.13
N LYS A 18 16.16 -14.46 7.55
CA LYS A 18 15.62 -15.83 7.38
C LYS A 18 14.93 -16.05 6.04
N LEU A 19 14.32 -15.02 5.46
CA LEU A 19 13.39 -15.17 4.33
C LEU A 19 13.94 -14.66 3.01
N LEU A 20 15.04 -13.91 3.01
CA LEU A 20 15.62 -13.28 1.83
C LEU A 20 17.08 -13.66 1.65
N THR A 21 17.48 -13.84 0.40
CA THR A 21 18.89 -14.03 -0.01
C THR A 21 19.66 -12.70 0.03
N SER A 22 21.00 -12.75 0.03
CA SER A 22 21.86 -11.56 -0.01
C SER A 22 21.53 -10.64 -1.19
N ASP A 23 21.30 -11.22 -2.38
CA ASP A 23 20.99 -10.45 -3.59
C ASP A 23 19.60 -9.78 -3.49
N GLU A 24 18.63 -10.45 -2.87
CA GLU A 24 17.30 -9.88 -2.60
C GLU A 24 17.34 -8.77 -1.54
N VAL A 25 18.19 -8.93 -0.52
CA VAL A 25 18.49 -7.91 0.49
C VAL A 25 19.11 -6.67 -0.16
N ASP A 26 19.99 -6.84 -1.13
CA ASP A 26 20.65 -5.76 -1.87
C ASP A 26 19.72 -5.08 -2.88
N VAL A 27 18.87 -5.83 -3.56
CA VAL A 27 17.78 -5.28 -4.38
C VAL A 27 16.87 -4.41 -3.50
N LEU A 28 16.41 -4.94 -2.36
CA LEU A 28 15.59 -4.18 -1.42
C LEU A 28 16.32 -2.97 -0.86
N ASN A 29 17.62 -3.05 -0.56
CA ASN A 29 18.44 -1.90 -0.17
C ASN A 29 18.50 -0.84 -1.27
N GLY A 30 18.67 -1.23 -2.54
CA GLY A 30 18.68 -0.31 -3.68
C GLY A 30 17.33 0.37 -3.94
N TYR A 31 16.21 -0.30 -3.66
CA TYR A 31 14.89 0.35 -3.64
C TYR A 31 14.69 1.20 -2.38
N HIS A 32 15.19 0.77 -1.22
CA HIS A 32 15.17 1.53 0.02
C HIS A 32 15.96 2.85 -0.14
N GLU A 33 17.10 2.85 -0.84
CA GLU A 33 17.85 4.04 -1.28
C GLU A 33 17.01 4.98 -2.16
N MET A 34 16.15 4.44 -3.05
CA MET A 34 15.22 5.20 -3.89
C MET A 34 14.12 5.91 -3.08
N TRP A 35 13.65 5.30 -1.99
CA TRP A 35 12.72 5.93 -1.03
C TRP A 35 13.46 6.83 0.00
N ILE A 36 14.74 6.57 0.29
CA ILE A 36 15.65 7.35 1.13
C ILE A 36 16.07 8.67 0.48
N LYS A 37 15.98 8.84 -0.86
CA LYS A 37 16.17 10.16 -1.49
C LYS A 37 15.18 11.23 -0.99
N ILE A 38 14.19 10.87 -0.15
CA ILE A 38 13.24 11.76 0.54
C ILE A 38 13.48 11.83 2.07
N ALA A 39 14.47 11.11 2.62
CA ALA A 39 14.77 11.04 4.05
C ALA A 39 16.15 10.41 4.31
N PRO A 40 17.19 11.17 4.70
CA PRO A 40 18.53 10.63 4.84
C PRO A 40 18.66 9.76 6.11
N ASP A 41 19.25 8.59 5.88
CA ASP A 41 20.03 7.73 6.77
C ASP A 41 19.38 7.00 7.95
N TRP A 42 19.65 5.70 8.05
CA TRP A 42 19.12 4.77 9.08
C TRP A 42 20.19 4.33 10.09
N ARG A 43 21.45 4.76 9.95
CA ARG A 43 22.58 4.23 10.72
C ARG A 43 22.87 4.85 12.07
N GLU A 44 22.05 5.76 12.58
CA GLU A 44 22.20 6.26 13.94
C GLU A 44 20.87 6.27 14.69
N ALA A 45 20.67 5.27 15.56
CA ALA A 45 19.49 5.13 16.41
C ALA A 45 19.28 6.32 17.38
N LEU A 46 20.27 7.19 17.58
CA LEU A 46 20.15 8.46 18.31
C LEU A 46 19.54 9.60 17.46
N SER A 47 19.74 9.57 16.14
CA SER A 47 19.21 10.56 15.18
C SER A 47 17.71 10.36 14.91
N LEU A 48 17.18 9.14 15.05
CA LEU A 48 15.76 8.84 14.93
C LEU A 48 14.88 9.64 15.89
N LYS A 49 15.34 9.92 17.10
CA LYS A 49 14.59 10.73 18.07
C LYS A 49 14.47 12.18 17.59
N ASN A 50 15.56 12.75 17.10
CA ASN A 50 15.61 14.11 16.55
C ASN A 50 14.88 14.22 15.19
N ALA A 51 14.95 13.20 14.34
CA ALA A 51 14.23 13.15 13.07
C ALA A 51 12.72 12.91 13.24
N ILE A 52 12.29 12.25 14.33
CA ILE A 52 10.88 12.15 14.73
C ILE A 52 10.40 13.49 15.27
N GLU A 53 11.16 14.16 16.15
CA GLU A 53 10.84 15.49 16.66
C GLU A 53 10.77 16.56 15.54
N ASP A 54 11.70 16.52 14.59
CA ASP A 54 11.76 17.45 13.45
C ASP A 54 10.80 17.08 12.28
N ARG A 55 10.12 15.93 12.36
CA ARG A 55 9.02 15.57 11.44
C ARG A 55 7.64 15.74 12.04
N ILE A 56 7.51 15.74 13.36
CA ILE A 56 6.29 16.16 14.06
C ILE A 56 5.95 17.63 13.73
N THR A 57 6.97 18.46 13.46
CA THR A 57 6.84 19.84 12.98
C THR A 57 6.38 19.97 11.52
N LYS A 58 6.50 18.93 10.69
CA LYS A 58 6.13 18.94 9.25
C LYS A 58 4.63 18.73 8.97
N GLY A 59 3.79 18.66 10.00
CA GLY A 59 2.33 18.63 9.87
C GLY A 59 1.69 19.97 9.47
N LYS A 60 2.39 20.86 8.75
CA LYS A 60 1.89 22.19 8.35
C LYS A 60 1.64 22.27 6.84
N TYR A 61 0.40 22.52 6.44
CA TYR A 61 0.00 22.80 5.05
C TYR A 61 -0.13 24.33 4.89
N GLY A 62 0.69 24.94 4.04
CA GLY A 62 0.72 26.40 3.88
C GLY A 62 1.03 27.15 5.19
N GLY A 63 1.91 26.59 6.03
CA GLY A 63 2.29 27.17 7.33
C GLY A 63 1.29 26.93 8.48
N LYS A 64 0.11 26.35 8.21
CA LYS A 64 -0.91 26.03 9.22
C LYS A 64 -0.94 24.54 9.56
N PRO A 65 -1.08 24.15 10.85
CA PRO A 65 -1.26 22.75 11.23
C PRO A 65 -2.43 22.11 10.45
N ARG A 66 -2.21 20.91 9.91
CA ARG A 66 -3.24 20.18 9.18
C ARG A 66 -4.45 19.89 10.10
N PRO A 67 -5.70 20.04 9.63
CA PRO A 67 -6.87 19.57 10.35
C PRO A 67 -6.75 18.06 10.66
N GLY A 68 -6.81 17.70 11.94
CA GLY A 68 -6.65 16.32 12.43
C GLY A 68 -5.23 15.92 12.87
N GLY A 69 -4.27 16.86 12.87
CA GLY A 69 -2.93 16.67 13.45
C GLY A 69 -1.99 15.75 12.64
N PRO A 70 -0.81 15.43 13.19
CA PRO A 70 0.19 14.60 12.53
C PRO A 70 -0.34 13.18 12.28
N ARG A 71 -0.14 12.66 11.07
CA ARG A 71 -0.47 11.28 10.68
C ARG A 71 0.77 10.42 10.79
N SER A 72 0.67 9.33 11.55
CA SER A 72 1.61 8.21 11.51
C SER A 72 0.91 7.06 10.79
N THR A 73 1.42 6.68 9.63
CA THR A 73 0.88 5.60 8.80
C THR A 73 1.92 4.50 8.68
N LEU A 74 1.54 3.29 9.04
CA LEU A 74 2.38 2.09 8.88
C LEU A 74 2.01 1.34 7.60
N CYS A 75 3.02 1.05 6.78
CA CYS A 75 2.90 0.16 5.63
C CYS A 75 3.22 -1.27 6.06
N ILE A 76 2.27 -2.19 5.92
CA ILE A 76 2.39 -3.59 6.36
C ILE A 76 2.47 -4.53 5.15
N SER A 77 3.38 -5.49 5.25
CA SER A 77 3.53 -6.63 4.33
C SER A 77 2.58 -7.76 4.71
N SER A 78 2.05 -8.46 3.70
CA SER A 78 1.19 -9.64 3.85
C SER A 78 1.85 -10.93 3.39
N GLN A 79 2.91 -10.85 2.58
CA GLN A 79 3.65 -12.00 2.04
C GLN A 79 5.15 -11.68 1.98
N VAL A 80 5.99 -12.69 1.80
CA VAL A 80 7.36 -12.51 1.34
C VAL A 80 7.40 -12.68 -0.17
N GLY A 81 7.73 -11.59 -0.85
CA GLY A 81 7.62 -11.51 -2.30
C GLY A 81 6.17 -11.42 -2.78
N CYS A 82 5.92 -11.57 -4.08
CA CYS A 82 4.57 -11.42 -4.64
C CYS A 82 4.39 -12.21 -5.94
N LYS A 83 3.23 -12.88 -6.11
CA LYS A 83 2.88 -13.61 -7.36
C LYS A 83 2.40 -12.70 -8.49
N MET A 84 2.10 -11.43 -8.22
CA MET A 84 1.41 -10.57 -9.19
C MET A 84 2.32 -10.05 -10.32
N GLY A 85 3.65 -10.10 -10.11
CA GLY A 85 4.64 -9.82 -11.16
C GLY A 85 4.63 -8.39 -11.68
N CYS A 86 4.14 -7.42 -10.91
CA CYS A 86 4.11 -6.01 -11.33
C CYS A 86 5.53 -5.52 -11.64
N THR A 87 5.78 -5.02 -12.85
CA THR A 87 7.12 -4.75 -13.36
C THR A 87 7.79 -3.53 -12.71
N PHE A 88 6.99 -2.60 -12.20
CA PHE A 88 7.44 -1.45 -11.42
C PHE A 88 7.69 -1.78 -9.94
N CYS A 89 7.36 -2.99 -9.49
CA CYS A 89 7.42 -3.38 -8.08
C CYS A 89 8.62 -4.30 -7.82
N ALA A 90 9.50 -3.90 -6.89
CA ALA A 90 10.64 -4.71 -6.45
C ALA A 90 10.25 -6.14 -6.05
N THR A 91 9.13 -6.28 -5.35
CA THR A 91 8.66 -7.58 -4.85
C THR A 91 8.02 -8.43 -5.95
N GLY A 92 7.57 -7.79 -7.04
CA GLY A 92 7.12 -8.49 -8.23
C GLY A 92 8.26 -9.24 -8.91
N SER A 93 9.45 -8.64 -8.98
CA SER A 93 10.65 -9.27 -9.56
C SER A 93 11.27 -10.38 -8.69
N MET A 94 11.07 -10.34 -7.37
CA MET A 94 11.59 -11.38 -6.44
C MET A 94 10.82 -12.71 -6.54
N GLY A 95 9.65 -12.69 -7.18
CA GLY A 95 8.71 -13.81 -7.15
C GLY A 95 8.08 -14.00 -5.76
N PHE A 96 7.23 -15.01 -5.63
CA PHE A 96 6.59 -15.36 -4.35
C PHE A 96 7.39 -16.42 -3.60
N LYS A 97 7.57 -16.22 -2.30
CA LYS A 97 8.22 -17.20 -1.41
C LYS A 97 7.20 -17.84 -0.47
N SER A 98 6.55 -17.04 0.37
CA SER A 98 5.62 -17.52 1.39
C SER A 98 4.57 -16.49 1.78
N ASN A 99 3.47 -16.96 2.34
CA ASN A 99 2.52 -16.11 3.06
C ASN A 99 3.05 -15.84 4.47
N LEU A 100 2.84 -14.62 4.97
CA LEU A 100 3.06 -14.33 6.39
C LEU A 100 1.91 -14.88 7.23
N SER A 101 2.22 -15.40 8.40
CA SER A 101 1.23 -15.74 9.41
C SER A 101 0.56 -14.48 9.98
N THR A 102 -0.60 -14.65 10.62
CA THR A 102 -1.28 -13.56 11.35
C THR A 102 -0.33 -12.87 12.33
N THR A 103 0.48 -13.65 13.04
CA THR A 103 1.45 -13.13 14.02
C THR A 103 2.50 -12.26 13.35
N GLU A 104 3.10 -12.71 12.24
CA GLU A 104 4.13 -11.93 11.51
C GLU A 104 3.55 -10.63 10.89
N ILE A 105 2.27 -10.64 10.51
CA ILE A 105 1.58 -9.42 10.06
C ILE A 105 1.38 -8.44 11.22
N VAL A 106 0.87 -8.91 12.37
CA VAL A 106 0.60 -8.08 13.55
C VAL A 106 1.89 -7.59 14.20
N GLU A 107 2.95 -8.40 14.18
CA GLU A 107 4.23 -8.08 14.78
C GLU A 107 4.87 -6.83 14.16
N GLN A 108 4.68 -6.58 12.86
CA GLN A 108 5.08 -5.33 12.21
C GLN A 108 4.47 -4.09 12.90
N LEU A 109 3.19 -4.18 13.31
CA LEU A 109 2.52 -3.11 14.06
C LEU A 109 3.04 -3.01 15.50
N VAL A 110 3.30 -4.13 16.17
CA VAL A 110 3.88 -4.14 17.53
C VAL A 110 5.19 -3.37 17.55
N HIS A 111 6.13 -3.70 16.65
CA HIS A 111 7.44 -3.06 16.62
C HIS A 111 7.36 -1.58 16.22
N ALA A 112 6.57 -1.25 15.19
CA ALA A 112 6.38 0.13 14.78
C ALA A 112 5.78 1.00 15.92
N SER A 113 4.86 0.43 16.70
CA SER A 113 4.21 1.12 17.82
C SER A 113 5.16 1.43 18.98
N ARG A 114 6.28 0.71 19.10
CA ARG A 114 7.35 1.04 20.07
C ARG A 114 8.14 2.28 19.67
N LEU A 115 8.18 2.59 18.37
CA LEU A 115 8.92 3.72 17.81
C LEU A 115 8.06 4.98 17.68
N SER A 116 6.76 4.82 17.39
CA SER A 116 5.85 5.94 17.13
C SER A 116 4.39 5.53 17.35
N PRO A 117 3.51 6.43 17.82
CA PRO A 117 2.08 6.13 17.93
C PRO A 117 1.44 5.99 16.53
N ILE A 118 1.21 4.75 16.11
CA ILE A 118 0.62 4.43 14.79
C ILE A 118 -0.87 4.78 14.79
N ARG A 119 -1.31 5.54 13.78
CA ARG A 119 -2.70 6.01 13.65
C ARG A 119 -3.44 5.46 12.43
N ASN A 120 -2.71 4.94 11.45
CA ASN A 120 -3.26 4.38 10.22
C ASN A 120 -2.39 3.19 9.80
N VAL A 121 -3.02 2.17 9.22
CA VAL A 121 -2.36 0.99 8.68
C VAL A 121 -2.77 0.84 7.22
N VAL A 122 -1.80 0.60 6.34
CA VAL A 122 -2.05 0.31 4.93
C VAL A 122 -1.35 -0.98 4.54
N PHE A 123 -2.09 -1.90 3.92
CA PHE A 123 -1.53 -3.13 3.34
C PHE A 123 -1.02 -2.84 1.93
N MET A 124 0.13 -2.16 1.88
CA MET A 124 0.83 -1.78 0.64
C MET A 124 2.32 -2.17 0.70
N GLY A 125 2.67 -3.06 1.62
CA GLY A 125 4.02 -3.63 1.73
C GLY A 125 4.25 -4.75 0.72
N MET A 126 5.01 -5.77 1.11
CA MET A 126 5.22 -6.96 0.28
C MET A 126 3.95 -7.79 0.17
N GLY A 127 3.64 -8.25 -1.05
CA GLY A 127 2.57 -9.21 -1.31
C GLY A 127 1.26 -8.62 -1.83
N GLU A 128 0.40 -9.50 -2.32
CA GLU A 128 -1.01 -9.19 -2.60
C GLU A 128 -1.84 -9.63 -1.37
N PRO A 129 -2.37 -8.69 -0.56
CA PRO A 129 -3.05 -9.00 0.69
C PRO A 129 -4.19 -10.01 0.52
N LEU A 130 -4.96 -9.91 -0.57
CA LEU A 130 -6.11 -10.81 -0.79
C LEU A 130 -5.69 -12.25 -1.14
N ASN A 131 -4.44 -12.49 -1.55
CA ASN A 131 -3.88 -13.83 -1.70
C ASN A 131 -3.43 -14.46 -0.36
N ASN A 132 -3.42 -13.68 0.72
CA ASN A 132 -3.19 -14.16 2.09
C ASN A 132 -4.40 -13.89 3.00
N TYR A 133 -5.59 -14.24 2.49
CA TYR A 133 -6.88 -13.80 3.01
C TYR A 133 -7.10 -14.09 4.50
N ASN A 134 -6.90 -15.33 4.94
CA ASN A 134 -7.21 -15.73 6.32
C ASN A 134 -6.32 -15.01 7.34
N ALA A 135 -5.01 -14.95 7.07
CA ALA A 135 -4.07 -14.25 7.94
C ALA A 135 -4.33 -12.73 7.94
N LEU A 136 -4.68 -12.16 6.78
CA LEU A 136 -5.07 -10.75 6.66
C LEU A 136 -6.28 -10.42 7.54
N VAL A 137 -7.37 -11.20 7.43
CA VAL A 137 -8.61 -10.94 8.17
C VAL A 137 -8.38 -11.03 9.67
N GLU A 138 -7.71 -12.09 10.14
CA GLU A 138 -7.41 -12.25 11.56
C GLU A 138 -6.46 -11.17 12.08
N ALA A 139 -5.46 -10.76 11.28
CA ALA A 139 -4.57 -9.66 11.66
C ALA A 139 -5.34 -8.35 11.84
N ILE A 140 -6.26 -8.03 10.93
CA ILE A 140 -7.10 -6.83 11.04
C ILE A 140 -7.98 -6.90 12.29
N ARG A 141 -8.58 -8.05 12.61
CA ARG A 141 -9.37 -8.23 13.85
C ARG A 141 -8.56 -7.95 15.11
N VAL A 142 -7.31 -8.42 15.15
CA VAL A 142 -6.39 -8.10 16.25
C VAL A 142 -6.06 -6.61 16.29
N MET A 143 -5.81 -5.98 15.14
CA MET A 143 -5.51 -4.55 15.06
C MET A 143 -6.67 -3.66 15.52
N THR A 144 -7.92 -4.09 15.35
CA THR A 144 -9.12 -3.32 15.74
C THR A 144 -9.57 -3.57 17.19
N THR A 145 -8.92 -4.49 17.90
CA THR A 145 -9.25 -4.86 19.30
C THR A 145 -8.11 -4.48 20.25
N PHE A 146 -8.29 -4.70 21.56
CA PHE A 146 -7.23 -4.45 22.54
C PHE A 146 -5.98 -5.31 22.21
N PRO A 147 -4.76 -4.74 22.24
CA PRO A 147 -4.39 -3.43 22.79
C PRO A 147 -4.44 -2.26 21.78
N PHE A 148 -4.49 -2.51 20.47
CA PHE A 148 -4.27 -1.48 19.45
C PHE A 148 -5.49 -0.58 19.20
N GLN A 149 -6.69 -1.16 19.22
CA GLN A 149 -7.97 -0.45 19.09
C GLN A 149 -8.01 0.52 17.90
N LEU A 150 -7.39 0.14 16.77
CA LEU A 150 -7.44 0.96 15.57
C LEU A 150 -8.87 0.97 15.03
N SER A 151 -9.37 2.16 14.70
CA SER A 151 -10.64 2.25 13.98
C SER A 151 -10.51 1.55 12.62
N PRO A 152 -11.47 0.71 12.19
CA PRO A 152 -11.46 0.09 10.87
C PRO A 152 -11.27 1.10 9.73
N LYS A 153 -11.82 2.30 9.88
CA LYS A 153 -11.68 3.42 8.93
C LYS A 153 -10.24 3.96 8.79
N LYS A 154 -9.31 3.49 9.62
CA LYS A 154 -7.88 3.81 9.59
C LYS A 154 -7.04 2.68 9.00
N ILE A 155 -7.67 1.58 8.60
CA ILE A 155 -7.04 0.44 7.95
C ILE A 155 -7.43 0.48 6.48
N THR A 156 -6.45 0.40 5.59
CA THR A 156 -6.65 0.34 4.15
C THR A 156 -6.06 -0.95 3.59
N VAL A 157 -6.87 -1.75 2.92
CA VAL A 157 -6.41 -2.93 2.18
C VAL A 157 -6.26 -2.55 0.72
N SER A 158 -5.04 -2.67 0.18
CA SER A 158 -4.77 -2.50 -1.25
C SER A 158 -4.84 -3.84 -1.97
N THR A 159 -5.31 -3.84 -3.21
CA THR A 159 -5.34 -5.03 -4.06
C THR A 159 -5.19 -4.67 -5.53
N VAL A 160 -4.65 -5.60 -6.31
CA VAL A 160 -4.63 -5.54 -7.79
C VAL A 160 -5.98 -5.83 -8.45
N GLY A 161 -7.05 -6.10 -7.68
CA GLY A 161 -8.42 -6.22 -8.18
C GLY A 161 -9.01 -7.63 -8.12
N ILE A 162 -8.72 -8.40 -7.07
CA ILE A 162 -9.29 -9.75 -6.88
C ILE A 162 -10.75 -9.65 -6.39
N ILE A 163 -11.69 -9.43 -7.33
CA ILE A 163 -13.09 -9.05 -7.03
C ILE A 163 -13.81 -9.97 -6.05
N HIS A 164 -13.71 -11.30 -6.22
CA HIS A 164 -14.40 -12.22 -5.32
C HIS A 164 -13.88 -12.10 -3.88
N ALA A 165 -12.58 -11.85 -3.70
CA ALA A 165 -11.98 -11.63 -2.39
C ALA A 165 -12.33 -10.24 -1.83
N ILE A 166 -12.48 -9.21 -2.67
CA ILE A 166 -12.98 -7.88 -2.25
C ILE A 166 -14.38 -8.00 -1.66
N ASN A 167 -15.28 -8.69 -2.36
CA ASN A 167 -16.66 -8.89 -1.91
C ASN A 167 -16.72 -9.69 -0.61
N LYS A 168 -15.93 -10.76 -0.51
CA LYS A 168 -15.82 -11.55 0.72
C LYS A 168 -15.30 -10.70 1.89
N LEU A 169 -14.24 -9.92 1.66
CA LEU A 169 -13.62 -9.05 2.66
C LEU A 169 -14.61 -8.06 3.26
N HIS A 170 -15.48 -7.46 2.46
CA HIS A 170 -16.49 -6.54 2.96
C HIS A 170 -17.55 -7.22 3.85
N GLY A 171 -17.87 -8.48 3.57
CA GLY A 171 -18.73 -9.29 4.45
C GLY A 171 -18.06 -9.61 5.79
N ASP A 172 -16.78 -9.96 5.76
CA ASP A 172 -16.03 -10.39 6.95
C ASP A 172 -15.52 -9.23 7.82
N LEU A 173 -15.27 -8.06 7.21
CA LEU A 173 -14.71 -6.86 7.84
C LEU A 173 -15.42 -5.59 7.33
N GLN A 174 -16.29 -5.03 8.15
CA GLN A 174 -17.00 -3.79 7.82
C GLN A 174 -16.14 -2.54 8.08
N ASN A 175 -16.38 -1.48 7.31
CA ASN A 175 -15.82 -0.13 7.50
C ASN A 175 -14.30 0.02 7.32
N ILE A 176 -13.60 -0.98 6.78
CA ILE A 176 -12.21 -0.81 6.32
C ILE A 176 -12.18 -0.04 5.00
N ASN A 177 -11.08 0.65 4.70
CA ASN A 177 -10.92 1.31 3.40
C ASN A 177 -10.41 0.31 2.36
N LEU A 178 -10.91 0.43 1.12
CA LEU A 178 -10.42 -0.32 -0.03
C LEU A 178 -9.57 0.59 -0.92
N ALA A 179 -8.38 0.12 -1.28
CA ALA A 179 -7.56 0.70 -2.34
C ALA A 179 -7.39 -0.31 -3.49
N VAL A 180 -7.47 0.19 -4.72
CA VAL A 180 -7.27 -0.61 -5.94
C VAL A 180 -6.04 -0.09 -6.69
N SER A 181 -5.05 -0.96 -6.84
CA SER A 181 -3.87 -0.78 -7.68
C SER A 181 -4.27 -0.87 -9.15
N LEU A 182 -4.64 0.28 -9.73
CA LEU A 182 -5.14 0.38 -11.09
C LEU A 182 -3.99 0.58 -12.08
N HIS A 183 -3.20 1.63 -11.86
CA HIS A 183 -1.97 1.99 -12.57
C HIS A 183 -2.04 2.15 -14.10
N ALA A 184 -3.14 1.86 -14.78
CA ALA A 184 -3.31 2.23 -16.19
C ALA A 184 -4.80 2.32 -16.54
N PRO A 185 -5.21 3.27 -17.40
CA PRO A 185 -6.59 3.43 -17.82
C PRO A 185 -6.95 2.57 -19.05
N VAL A 186 -5.99 1.83 -19.60
CA VAL A 186 -6.13 0.95 -20.77
C VAL A 186 -5.65 -0.45 -20.40
N GLN A 187 -6.42 -1.48 -20.78
CA GLN A 187 -6.14 -2.87 -20.40
C GLN A 187 -4.76 -3.36 -20.86
N ASP A 188 -4.34 -3.02 -22.08
CA ASP A 188 -3.06 -3.50 -22.63
C ASP A 188 -1.87 -2.95 -21.86
N ILE A 189 -1.87 -1.64 -21.60
CA ILE A 189 -0.87 -0.98 -20.74
C ILE A 189 -0.91 -1.60 -19.34
N ARG A 190 -2.12 -1.83 -18.80
CA ARG A 190 -2.29 -2.46 -17.49
C ARG A 190 -1.66 -3.86 -17.44
N CYS A 191 -1.83 -4.67 -18.48
CA CYS A 191 -1.24 -6.00 -18.56
C CYS A 191 0.28 -5.97 -18.75
N GLN A 192 0.80 -4.95 -19.43
CA GLN A 192 2.24 -4.73 -19.59
C GLN A 192 2.91 -4.46 -18.24
N ILE A 193 2.31 -3.62 -17.40
CA ILE A 193 2.91 -3.22 -16.11
C ILE A 193 2.48 -4.11 -14.93
N MET A 194 1.32 -4.76 -15.04
CA MET A 194 0.77 -5.71 -14.07
C MET A 194 0.32 -6.98 -14.81
N PRO A 195 1.21 -7.95 -15.07
CA PRO A 195 0.87 -9.16 -15.83
C PRO A 195 -0.37 -9.91 -15.33
N ALA A 196 -0.59 -9.93 -14.01
CA ALA A 196 -1.76 -10.55 -13.40
C ALA A 196 -3.10 -9.85 -13.74
N ALA A 197 -3.08 -8.61 -14.21
CA ALA A 197 -4.27 -7.90 -14.70
C ALA A 197 -4.95 -8.59 -15.88
N ARG A 198 -4.27 -9.51 -16.57
CA ARG A 198 -4.88 -10.37 -17.60
C ARG A 198 -6.05 -11.21 -17.07
N ALA A 199 -5.98 -11.63 -15.81
CA ALA A 199 -7.07 -12.37 -15.16
C ALA A 199 -8.25 -11.46 -14.74
N PHE A 200 -8.06 -10.13 -14.79
CA PHE A 200 -9.02 -9.14 -14.29
C PHE A 200 -9.23 -8.04 -15.34
N PRO A 201 -10.06 -8.28 -16.37
CA PRO A 201 -10.35 -7.30 -17.42
C PRO A 201 -10.84 -5.98 -16.83
N LEU A 202 -10.28 -4.86 -17.31
CA LEU A 202 -10.49 -3.53 -16.73
C LEU A 202 -11.96 -3.13 -16.67
N GLU A 203 -12.71 -3.30 -17.76
CA GLU A 203 -14.13 -2.96 -17.81
C GLU A 203 -14.91 -3.73 -16.73
N LYS A 204 -14.68 -5.05 -16.63
CA LYS A 204 -15.31 -5.88 -15.61
C LYS A 204 -14.92 -5.44 -14.20
N LEU A 205 -13.64 -5.16 -13.97
CA LEU A 205 -13.14 -4.64 -12.69
C LEU A 205 -13.86 -3.34 -12.30
N MET A 206 -14.00 -2.38 -13.21
CA MET A 206 -14.68 -1.11 -12.92
C MET A 206 -16.17 -1.29 -12.63
N ASN A 207 -16.87 -2.14 -13.38
CA ASN A 207 -18.27 -2.47 -13.14
C ASN A 207 -18.46 -3.13 -11.76
N ASP A 208 -17.63 -4.10 -11.43
CA ASP A 208 -17.67 -4.80 -10.13
C ASP A 208 -17.37 -3.83 -8.97
N LEU A 209 -16.45 -2.88 -9.14
CA LEU A 209 -16.15 -1.84 -8.14
C LEU A 209 -17.30 -0.85 -7.96
N ALA A 210 -18.00 -0.47 -9.03
CA ALA A 210 -19.19 0.37 -8.95
C ALA A 210 -20.31 -0.35 -8.16
N GLU A 211 -20.53 -1.64 -8.41
CA GLU A 211 -21.47 -2.45 -7.62
C GLU A 211 -21.06 -2.59 -6.16
N TYR A 212 -19.77 -2.83 -5.91
CA TYR A 212 -19.22 -2.86 -4.56
C TYR A 212 -19.48 -1.55 -3.81
N GLN A 213 -19.26 -0.40 -4.46
CA GLN A 213 -19.50 0.90 -3.84
C GLN A 213 -20.98 1.12 -3.52
N LYS A 214 -21.89 0.71 -4.39
CA LYS A 214 -23.33 0.78 -4.12
C LYS A 214 -23.72 0.02 -2.85
N LYS A 215 -23.04 -1.10 -2.55
CA LYS A 215 -23.29 -1.89 -1.33
C LYS A 215 -22.60 -1.31 -0.10
N SER A 216 -21.32 -0.94 -0.23
CA SER A 216 -20.50 -0.48 0.89
C SER A 216 -20.76 0.97 1.28
N GLN A 217 -21.26 1.80 0.35
CA GLN A 217 -21.38 3.27 0.49
C GLN A 217 -20.04 3.95 0.84
N GLN A 218 -18.92 3.29 0.53
CA GLN A 218 -17.58 3.78 0.81
C GLN A 218 -16.88 4.25 -0.47
N LYS A 219 -16.13 5.36 -0.36
CA LYS A 219 -15.23 5.81 -1.43
C LYS A 219 -14.12 4.79 -1.63
N ILE A 220 -13.82 4.51 -2.89
CA ILE A 220 -12.72 3.60 -3.26
C ILE A 220 -11.48 4.46 -3.53
N PHE A 221 -10.34 4.05 -2.99
CA PHE A 221 -9.07 4.69 -3.32
C PHE A 221 -8.50 4.05 -4.58
N ILE A 222 -8.16 4.88 -5.57
CA ILE A 222 -7.52 4.42 -6.80
C ILE A 222 -6.07 4.79 -6.74
N GLU A 223 -5.20 3.79 -6.89
CA GLU A 223 -3.76 3.93 -6.83
C GLU A 223 -3.20 3.98 -8.27
N TYR A 224 -2.45 5.03 -8.59
CA TYR A 224 -1.94 5.28 -9.94
C TYR A 224 -0.49 5.76 -9.92
N ILE A 225 0.46 4.86 -10.24
CA ILE A 225 1.87 5.20 -10.39
C ILE A 225 2.08 5.68 -11.82
N MET A 226 2.74 6.83 -12.00
CA MET A 226 3.12 7.35 -13.31
C MET A 226 4.52 6.83 -13.66
N LEU A 227 4.58 6.05 -14.72
CA LEU A 227 5.77 5.46 -15.31
C LEU A 227 6.08 6.23 -16.60
N ASP A 228 7.27 6.80 -16.64
CA ASP A 228 7.72 7.70 -17.70
C ASP A 228 7.62 7.05 -19.09
N GLY A 229 6.82 7.64 -19.97
CA GLY A 229 6.60 7.17 -21.33
C GLY A 229 5.74 5.90 -21.45
N VAL A 230 5.09 5.47 -20.36
CA VAL A 230 4.26 4.25 -20.35
C VAL A 230 2.80 4.57 -20.08
N ASN A 231 2.50 5.38 -19.06
CA ASN A 231 1.13 5.64 -18.63
C ASN A 231 0.93 7.08 -18.10
N ASP A 232 1.84 7.99 -18.41
CA ASP A 232 1.92 9.34 -17.83
C ASP A 232 1.66 10.48 -18.83
N GLU A 233 1.36 10.16 -20.09
CA GLU A 233 0.91 11.13 -21.09
C GLU A 233 -0.49 11.71 -20.79
N GLU A 234 -0.76 12.91 -21.32
CA GLU A 234 -2.04 13.63 -21.17
C GLU A 234 -3.25 12.79 -21.63
N GLN A 235 -3.09 12.03 -22.73
CA GLN A 235 -4.15 11.14 -23.21
C GLN A 235 -4.57 10.09 -22.17
N HIS A 236 -3.62 9.56 -21.38
CA HIS A 236 -3.91 8.62 -20.31
C HIS A 236 -4.67 9.30 -19.17
N ALA A 237 -4.37 10.55 -18.86
CA ALA A 237 -5.12 11.31 -17.87
C ALA A 237 -6.59 11.50 -18.27
N HIS A 238 -6.87 11.81 -19.54
CA HIS A 238 -8.24 11.90 -20.04
C HIS A 238 -8.97 10.56 -20.06
N GLN A 239 -8.29 9.48 -20.45
CA GLN A 239 -8.85 8.12 -20.39
C GLN A 239 -9.16 7.72 -18.95
N LEU A 240 -8.25 8.00 -18.02
CA LEU A 240 -8.45 7.74 -16.59
C LEU A 240 -9.64 8.54 -16.05
N GLY A 241 -9.75 9.83 -16.40
CA GLY A 241 -10.89 10.66 -16.01
C GLY A 241 -12.22 10.04 -16.43
N ARG A 242 -12.35 9.62 -17.69
CA ARG A 242 -13.56 8.94 -18.20
C ARG A 242 -13.84 7.62 -17.49
N LEU A 243 -12.80 6.83 -17.22
CA LEU A 243 -12.94 5.54 -16.55
C LEU A 243 -13.45 5.69 -15.11
N LEU A 244 -12.98 6.72 -14.41
CA LEU A 244 -13.30 6.99 -13.01
C LEU A 244 -14.60 7.77 -12.79
N ASP A 245 -15.20 8.33 -13.84
CA ASP A 245 -16.46 9.08 -13.76
C ASP A 245 -17.68 8.18 -13.42
N THR A 246 -17.47 6.86 -13.38
CA THR A 246 -18.52 5.86 -13.18
C THR A 246 -18.92 5.65 -11.71
N PHE A 247 -18.07 6.04 -10.74
CA PHE A 247 -18.34 5.91 -9.30
C PHE A 247 -17.45 6.85 -8.47
N GLU A 248 -17.79 7.06 -7.20
CA GLU A 248 -17.03 7.98 -6.33
C GLU A 248 -15.66 7.42 -5.96
N VAL A 249 -14.60 8.07 -6.44
CA VAL A 249 -13.23 7.67 -6.14
C VAL A 249 -12.43 8.78 -5.47
N VAL A 250 -11.36 8.37 -4.80
CA VAL A 250 -10.27 9.28 -4.44
C VAL A 250 -9.00 8.79 -5.10
N LEU A 251 -8.49 9.57 -6.05
CA LEU A 251 -7.21 9.28 -6.68
C LEU A 251 -6.08 9.50 -5.67
N LYS A 252 -5.29 8.46 -5.45
CA LYS A 252 -4.17 8.41 -4.52
C LYS A 252 -2.89 8.05 -5.27
N ASN A 253 -1.77 8.45 -4.66
CA ASN A 253 -0.41 8.12 -5.09
C ASN A 253 -0.08 8.33 -6.56
N LEU A 254 -0.53 9.44 -7.15
CA LEU A 254 0.09 10.06 -8.32
C LEU A 254 1.56 10.38 -8.00
N LEU A 255 2.43 9.39 -8.25
CA LEU A 255 3.87 9.44 -8.06
C LEU A 255 4.52 9.18 -9.41
N LYS A 256 5.32 10.14 -9.89
CA LYS A 256 6.11 9.95 -11.11
C LYS A 256 7.40 9.22 -10.76
N ILE A 257 7.56 8.03 -11.32
CA ILE A 257 8.81 7.27 -11.31
C ILE A 257 9.49 7.61 -12.64
N LEU A 258 10.53 8.45 -12.55
CA LEU A 258 11.43 8.71 -13.66
C LEU A 258 12.32 7.47 -13.84
N ASN A 259 12.60 7.11 -15.09
CA ASN A 259 13.33 5.90 -15.47
C ASN A 259 14.61 5.69 -14.64
N ARG A 260 14.86 4.42 -14.31
CA ARG A 260 16.10 3.89 -13.74
C ARG A 260 17.27 4.03 -14.70
#